data_AF-A0A2Z3I0F0-F1
#
_entry.id   AF-A0A2Z3I0F0-F1
#
_cell.length_a   1.000
_cell.length_b   1.000
_cell.length_c   1.000
_cell.angle_alpha   90.00
_cell.angle_beta   90.00
_cell.angle_gamma   90.00
#
_symmetry.space_group_name_H-M   'P 1'
#
loop_
_entity.id
_entity.type
_entity.pdbx_description
1 polymer ?
#
loop_
_entity_poly.entity_id
_entity_poly.type
_entity_poly.pdbx_seq_one_letter_code
_entity_poly.pdbx_strand_id
1 'polypeptide(L)'
;MILTNQSHTTTPLEYLSHQGLTLILNNNQLTVKPSERVTSDIVGYINTHKTQIKEQLLREQQINEKLRQLNQLTPQQENWFYSVAESLNYPAMALLQQEAIIIEDIIELYDRNPQIIAQCLIAGGLLDRLKDVDKC
;
A
#
# COMPACT_ATOMS: atom_id res chain seq x y z
N MET A 1 32.71 -14.78 23.97
CA MET A 1 32.22 -15.02 22.60
C MET A 1 30.70 -14.95 22.64
N ILE A 2 30.13 -14.30 21.64
CA ILE A 2 28.83 -13.63 21.61
C ILE A 2 27.67 -14.63 21.54
N LEU A 3 26.60 -14.38 22.30
CA LEU A 3 25.24 -14.81 21.93
C LEU A 3 24.41 -13.55 21.73
N THR A 4 24.51 -12.97 20.55
CA THR A 4 23.55 -12.01 20.03
C THR A 4 22.24 -12.76 19.91
N ASN A 5 21.34 -12.56 20.87
CA ASN A 5 19.90 -12.68 20.66
C ASN A 5 19.52 -11.68 19.58
N GLN A 6 19.73 -12.04 18.33
CA GLN A 6 19.04 -11.41 17.22
C GLN A 6 17.60 -11.93 17.26
N SER A 7 16.78 -11.30 18.09
CA SER A 7 15.34 -11.28 17.89
C SER A 7 15.06 -10.49 16.61
N HIS A 8 15.36 -11.11 15.46
CA HIS A 8 14.73 -10.74 14.20
C HIS A 8 13.25 -11.03 14.39
N THR A 9 12.45 -9.98 14.54
CA THR A 9 10.99 -10.06 14.50
C THR A 9 10.58 -10.35 13.06
N THR A 10 10.79 -11.60 12.62
CA THR A 10 10.31 -12.08 11.33
C THR A 10 8.81 -12.17 11.41
N THR A 11 8.11 -11.45 10.54
CA THR A 11 6.66 -11.56 10.46
C THR A 11 6.24 -12.96 9.99
N PRO A 12 5.01 -13.42 10.29
CA PRO A 12 4.57 -14.74 9.86
C PRO A 12 4.67 -14.98 8.35
N LEU A 13 4.37 -13.97 7.52
CA LEU A 13 4.56 -14.08 6.07
C LEU A 13 6.03 -14.13 5.66
N GLU A 14 6.90 -13.31 6.24
CA GLU A 14 8.35 -13.35 5.96
C GLU A 14 8.95 -14.70 6.33
N TYR A 15 8.55 -15.27 7.48
CA TYR A 15 8.99 -16.59 7.89
C TYR A 15 8.60 -17.65 6.86
N LEU A 16 7.33 -17.65 6.42
CA LEU A 16 6.83 -18.60 5.42
C LEU A 16 7.52 -18.39 4.06
N SER A 17 7.78 -17.14 3.67
CA SER A 17 8.56 -16.81 2.48
C SER A 17 9.99 -17.34 2.56
N HIS A 18 10.64 -17.28 3.73
CA HIS A 18 11.96 -17.86 3.95
C HIS A 18 11.96 -19.39 3.85
N GLN A 19 10.84 -20.04 4.16
CA GLN A 19 10.64 -21.47 3.89
C GLN A 19 10.40 -21.78 2.39
N GLY A 20 10.41 -20.75 1.54
CA GLY A 20 10.14 -20.85 0.11
C GLY A 20 8.65 -21.06 -0.19
N LEU A 21 7.76 -20.57 0.68
CA LEU A 21 6.32 -20.61 0.50
C LEU A 21 5.79 -19.22 0.16
N THR A 22 4.89 -19.17 -0.82
CA THR A 22 4.09 -18.00 -1.13
C THR A 22 2.65 -18.27 -0.73
N LEU A 23 2.06 -17.33 0.00
CA LEU A 23 0.68 -17.39 0.45
C LEU A 23 -0.15 -16.42 -0.38
N ILE A 24 -1.31 -16.87 -0.84
CA ILE A 24 -2.23 -16.08 -1.67
C ILE A 24 -3.62 -16.17 -1.05
N LEU A 25 -4.23 -15.02 -0.77
CA LEU A 25 -5.59 -14.94 -0.25
C LEU A 25 -6.58 -14.67 -1.38
N ASN A 26 -7.29 -15.68 -1.88
CA ASN A 26 -8.30 -15.48 -2.94
C ASN A 26 -9.69 -15.78 -2.39
N ASN A 27 -10.63 -14.85 -2.51
CA ASN A 27 -12.02 -15.01 -2.01
C ASN A 27 -12.07 -15.53 -0.56
N ASN A 28 -11.22 -14.97 0.31
CA ASN A 28 -11.09 -15.36 1.72
C ASN A 28 -10.60 -16.82 1.94
N GLN A 29 -10.10 -17.49 0.89
CA GLN A 29 -9.43 -18.78 0.94
C GLN A 29 -7.91 -18.59 0.82
N LEU A 30 -7.17 -19.23 1.71
CA LEU A 30 -5.71 -19.21 1.71
C LEU A 30 -5.17 -20.33 0.81
N THR A 31 -4.43 -19.97 -0.22
CA THR A 31 -3.69 -20.89 -1.07
C THR A 31 -2.21 -20.78 -0.78
N VAL A 32 -1.53 -21.91 -0.60
CA VAL A 32 -0.08 -21.96 -0.37
C VAL A 32 0.60 -22.60 -1.57
N LYS A 33 1.69 -21.99 -2.06
CA LYS A 33 2.50 -22.50 -3.16
C LYS A 33 3.98 -22.48 -2.80
N PRO A 34 4.77 -23.50 -3.16
CA PRO A 34 4.36 -24.80 -3.68
C PRO A 34 3.65 -25.64 -2.59
N SER A 35 2.62 -26.40 -2.98
CA SER A 35 1.85 -27.22 -2.03
C SER A 35 2.66 -28.41 -1.50
N GLU A 36 3.61 -28.93 -2.28
CA GLU A 36 4.46 -30.06 -1.93
C GLU A 36 5.46 -29.75 -0.79
N ARG A 37 5.69 -28.47 -0.48
CA ARG A 37 6.54 -28.05 0.63
C ARG A 37 5.78 -27.85 1.94
N VAL A 38 4.45 -27.99 1.93
CA VAL A 38 3.62 -27.80 3.12
C VAL A 38 3.74 -29.02 4.04
N THR A 39 4.57 -28.90 5.08
CA THR A 39 4.72 -29.91 6.14
C THR A 39 3.70 -29.72 7.25
N SER A 40 3.55 -30.71 8.15
CA SER A 40 2.72 -30.59 9.36
C SER A 40 3.08 -29.38 10.21
N ASP A 41 4.38 -29.07 10.31
CA ASP A 41 4.89 -27.96 11.12
C ASP A 41 4.52 -26.61 10.50
N ILE A 42 4.57 -26.51 9.17
CA ILE A 42 4.09 -25.34 8.42
C ILE A 42 2.58 -25.16 8.62
N VAL A 43 1.79 -26.23 8.60
CA VAL A 43 0.35 -26.17 8.88
C VAL A 43 0.10 -25.70 10.31
N GLY A 44 0.84 -26.23 11.29
CA GLY A 44 0.79 -25.78 12.68
C GLY A 44 1.13 -24.30 12.85
N TYR A 45 2.17 -23.84 12.15
CA TYR A 45 2.60 -22.44 12.15
C TYR A 45 1.54 -21.51 11.54
N ILE A 46 0.99 -21.88 10.37
CA ILE A 46 -0.08 -21.12 9.70
C ILE A 46 -1.32 -21.04 10.59
N ASN A 47 -1.71 -22.13 11.23
CA ASN A 47 -2.87 -22.14 12.13
C ASN A 47 -2.65 -21.25 13.36
N THR A 48 -1.45 -21.26 13.93
CA THR A 48 -1.09 -20.43 15.08
C THR A 48 -1.11 -18.94 14.74
N HIS A 49 -0.65 -18.56 13.54
CA HIS A 49 -0.54 -17.16 13.12
C HIS A 49 -1.62 -16.73 12.12
N LYS A 50 -2.72 -17.48 12.02
CA LYS A 50 -3.73 -17.34 10.96
C LYS A 50 -4.27 -15.91 10.81
N THR A 51 -4.59 -15.26 11.93
CA THR A 51 -5.12 -13.89 11.94
C THR A 51 -4.08 -12.90 11.42
N GLN A 52 -2.84 -13.00 11.90
CA GLN A 52 -1.75 -12.11 11.47
C GLN A 52 -1.42 -12.30 9.98
N ILE A 53 -1.35 -13.55 9.50
CA ILE A 53 -1.16 -13.87 8.08
C ILE A 53 -2.28 -13.26 7.25
N LYS A 54 -3.54 -13.40 7.68
CA LYS A 54 -4.69 -12.85 6.96
C LYS A 54 -4.62 -11.32 6.87
N GLU A 55 -4.35 -10.65 7.99
CA GLU A 55 -4.24 -9.18 8.02
C GLU A 55 -3.11 -8.67 7.13
N GLN A 56 -1.97 -9.35 7.13
CA GLN A 56 -0.84 -9.00 6.28
C GLN A 56 -1.15 -9.18 4.80
N LEU A 57 -1.77 -10.30 4.41
CA LEU A 57 -2.18 -10.55 3.02
C LEU A 57 -3.23 -9.53 2.55
N LEU A 58 -4.18 -9.15 3.40
CA LEU A 58 -5.17 -8.11 3.08
C LEU A 58 -4.50 -6.75 2.87
N ARG A 59 -3.53 -6.40 3.71
CA ARG A 59 -2.76 -5.16 3.55
C ARG A 59 -1.96 -5.15 2.26
N GLU A 60 -1.28 -6.24 1.94
CA GLU A 60 -0.54 -6.39 0.67
C GLU A 60 -1.47 -6.30 -0.54
N GLN A 61 -2.68 -6.86 -0.46
CA GLN A 61 -3.68 -6.73 -1.53
C GLN A 61 -4.13 -5.28 -1.72
N GLN A 62 -4.41 -4.56 -0.64
CA GLN A 62 -4.74 -3.14 -0.70
C GLN A 62 -3.60 -2.34 -1.32
N ILE A 63 -2.35 -2.60 -0.92
CA ILE A 63 -1.16 -1.93 -1.50
C ILE A 63 -1.05 -2.24 -2.99
N ASN A 64 -1.16 -3.51 -3.39
CA ASN A 64 -1.06 -3.93 -4.78
C ASN A 64 -2.17 -3.32 -5.65
N GLU A 65 -3.37 -3.15 -5.11
CA GLU A 65 -4.45 -2.47 -5.81
C GLU A 65 -4.16 -0.98 -5.99
N LYS A 66 -3.67 -0.29 -4.96
CA LYS A 66 -3.25 1.11 -5.07
C LYS A 66 -2.08 1.29 -6.05
N LEU A 67 -1.12 0.36 -6.08
CA LEU A 67 -0.04 0.34 -7.06
C LEU A 67 -0.55 0.11 -8.49
N ARG A 68 -1.55 -0.78 -8.67
CA ARG A 68 -2.20 -0.97 -9.97
C ARG A 68 -2.91 0.29 -10.44
N GLN A 69 -3.56 1.01 -9.54
CA GLN A 69 -4.17 2.29 -9.87
C GLN A 69 -3.09 3.30 -10.29
N LEU A 70 -1.97 3.40 -9.57
CA LEU A 70 -0.83 4.26 -9.96
C LEU A 70 -0.29 3.93 -11.36
N ASN A 71 -0.21 2.65 -11.72
CA ASN A 71 0.23 2.24 -13.06
C ASN A 71 -0.72 2.65 -14.19
N GLN A 72 -1.90 3.20 -13.88
CA GLN A 72 -2.81 3.80 -14.87
C GLN A 72 -2.44 5.25 -15.19
N LEU A 73 -1.64 5.90 -14.33
CA LEU A 73 -1.15 7.25 -14.56
C LEU A 73 -0.09 7.27 -15.65
N THR A 74 -0.10 8.33 -16.46
CA THR A 74 1.04 8.65 -17.32
C THR A 74 2.25 9.05 -16.46
N PRO A 75 3.50 8.91 -16.96
CA PRO A 75 4.69 9.31 -16.19
C PRO A 75 4.65 10.77 -15.71
N GLN A 76 3.96 11.65 -16.45
CA GLN A 76 3.82 13.05 -16.06
C GLN A 76 2.85 13.23 -14.89
N GLN A 77 1.72 12.51 -14.90
CA GLN A 77 0.75 12.49 -13.80
C GLN A 77 1.34 11.84 -12.54
N GLU A 78 2.14 10.79 -12.71
CA GLU A 78 2.86 10.14 -11.61
C GLU A 78 3.87 11.10 -10.96
N ASN A 79 4.71 11.77 -11.77
CA ASN A 79 5.66 12.76 -11.28
C ASN A 79 4.96 13.93 -10.56
N TRP A 80 3.80 14.36 -11.09
CA TRP A 80 2.99 15.38 -10.44
C TRP A 80 2.46 14.92 -9.09
N PHE A 81 1.91 13.70 -9.01
CA PHE A 81 1.42 13.12 -7.76
C PHE A 81 2.51 13.06 -6.68
N TYR A 82 3.73 12.62 -7.04
CA TYR A 82 4.86 12.63 -6.11
C TYR A 82 5.25 14.05 -5.67
N SER A 83 5.20 15.03 -6.58
CA SER A 83 5.49 16.44 -6.25
C SER A 83 4.47 17.03 -5.27
N VAL A 84 3.19 16.64 -5.41
CA VAL A 84 2.13 17.02 -4.46
C VAL A 84 2.39 16.38 -3.09
N ALA A 85 2.70 15.09 -3.05
CA ALA A 85 3.02 14.40 -1.80
C ALA A 85 4.22 15.02 -1.08
N GLU A 86 5.28 15.35 -1.82
CA GLU A 86 6.46 16.06 -1.30
C GLU A 86 6.10 17.44 -0.74
N SER A 87 5.28 18.22 -1.46
CA SER A 87 4.83 19.55 -1.01
C SER A 87 4.01 19.50 0.28
N LEU A 88 3.28 18.40 0.49
CA LEU A 88 2.51 18.14 1.71
C LEU A 88 3.36 17.56 2.85
N ASN A 89 4.66 17.31 2.61
CA ASN A 89 5.54 16.58 3.52
C ASN A 89 4.91 15.25 3.99
N TYR A 90 4.28 14.53 3.06
CA TYR A 90 3.52 13.32 3.33
C TYR A 90 3.90 12.19 2.38
N PRO A 91 4.01 10.92 2.83
CA PRO A 91 4.33 9.82 1.92
C PRO A 91 3.22 9.62 0.87
N ALA A 92 3.59 9.59 -0.41
CA ALA A 92 2.65 9.40 -1.52
C ALA A 92 1.76 8.15 -1.35
N MET A 93 2.35 7.02 -0.95
CA MET A 93 1.60 5.81 -0.65
C MET A 93 0.60 5.96 0.50
N ALA A 94 0.89 6.82 1.48
CA ALA A 94 -0.02 7.08 2.59
C ALA A 94 -1.23 7.92 2.15
N LEU A 95 -1.08 8.84 1.18
CA LEU A 95 -2.19 9.58 0.58
C LEU A 95 -3.19 8.64 -0.10
N LEU A 96 -2.70 7.63 -0.83
CA LEU A 96 -3.54 6.63 -1.50
C LEU A 96 -4.19 5.65 -0.53
N GLN A 97 -3.46 5.23 0.51
CA GLN A 97 -3.94 4.28 1.52
C GLN A 97 -5.07 4.86 2.38
N GLN A 98 -5.04 6.16 2.65
CA GLN A 98 -6.07 6.84 3.45
C GLN A 98 -7.23 7.37 2.61
N GLU A 99 -7.25 7.08 1.30
CA GLU A 99 -8.22 7.66 0.35
C GLU A 99 -8.28 9.18 0.43
N ALA A 100 -7.13 9.76 0.79
CA ALA A 100 -6.96 11.19 0.93
C ALA A 100 -7.00 11.84 -0.46
N ILE A 101 -6.39 11.17 -1.45
CA ILE A 101 -6.47 11.52 -2.86
C ILE A 101 -6.84 10.24 -3.63
N ILE A 102 -7.86 10.30 -4.47
CA ILE A 102 -8.20 9.23 -5.41
C ILE A 102 -7.59 9.51 -6.79
N ILE A 103 -7.39 8.47 -7.59
CA ILE A 103 -6.67 8.55 -8.86
C ILE A 103 -7.45 9.36 -9.90
N GLU A 104 -8.77 9.29 -9.84
CA GLU A 104 -9.67 10.10 -10.66
C GLU A 104 -9.46 11.59 -10.40
N ASP A 105 -9.26 12.01 -9.14
CA ASP A 105 -8.92 13.39 -8.80
C ASP A 105 -7.57 13.78 -9.39
N ILE A 106 -6.57 12.89 -9.35
CA ILE A 106 -5.24 13.15 -9.95
C ILE A 106 -5.38 13.40 -11.45
N ILE A 107 -6.17 12.59 -12.16
CA ILE A 107 -6.37 12.71 -13.60
C ILE A 107 -7.13 14.01 -13.93
N GLU A 108 -8.20 14.33 -13.19
CA GLU A 108 -9.00 15.53 -13.42
C GLU A 108 -8.24 16.83 -13.09
N LEU A 109 -7.42 16.79 -12.03
CA LEU A 109 -6.70 17.95 -11.52
C LEU A 109 -5.39 18.20 -12.26
N TYR A 110 -4.76 17.18 -12.85
CA TYR A 110 -3.54 17.35 -13.63
C TYR A 110 -3.72 18.37 -14.77
N ASP A 111 -4.89 18.36 -15.42
CA ASP A 111 -5.22 19.31 -16.49
C ASP A 111 -5.53 20.74 -15.97
N ARG A 112 -5.78 20.90 -14.66
CA ARG A 112 -6.11 22.17 -14.01
C ARG A 112 -4.94 22.73 -13.20
N ASN A 113 -4.01 23.42 -13.87
CA ASN A 113 -2.92 24.21 -13.29
C ASN A 113 -2.23 23.61 -12.02
N PRO A 114 -1.20 22.76 -12.21
CA PRO A 114 -0.48 22.00 -11.17
C PRO A 114 -0.04 22.75 -9.91
N GLN A 115 0.26 24.05 -10.01
CA GLN A 115 0.82 24.84 -8.91
C GLN A 115 -0.25 25.34 -7.94
N ILE A 116 -1.47 25.57 -8.42
CA ILE A 116 -2.60 26.08 -7.62
C ILE A 116 -3.10 24.98 -6.68
N ILE A 117 -3.22 23.75 -7.18
CA ILE A 117 -3.68 22.60 -6.39
C ILE A 117 -2.73 22.30 -5.22
N ALA A 118 -1.41 22.31 -5.45
CA ALA A 118 -0.44 22.10 -4.38
C ALA A 118 -0.57 23.15 -3.26
N GLN A 119 -0.89 24.41 -3.60
CA GLN A 119 -1.15 25.46 -2.62
C GLN A 119 -2.50 25.31 -1.91
N CYS A 120 -3.56 24.87 -2.60
CA CYS A 120 -4.86 24.61 -1.99
C CYS A 120 -4.81 23.48 -0.94
N LEU A 121 -4.04 22.42 -1.20
CA LEU A 121 -3.94 21.25 -0.33
C LEU A 121 -3.21 21.58 1.00
N ILE A 122 -2.29 22.56 0.99
CA ILE A 122 -1.58 23.05 2.18
C ILE A 122 -2.49 23.93 3.07
N ALA A 123 -3.46 24.64 2.47
CA ALA A 123 -4.24 25.67 3.14
C ALA A 123 -5.49 25.18 3.90
N GLY A 124 -5.91 23.92 3.75
CA GLY A 124 -6.99 23.36 4.55
C GLY A 124 -7.64 22.14 3.92
N GLY A 125 -7.54 21.01 4.65
CA GLY A 125 -8.44 19.86 4.58
C GLY A 125 -8.80 19.37 3.17
N LEU A 126 -8.06 18.35 2.73
CA LEU A 126 -8.20 17.58 1.48
C LEU A 126 -9.65 17.32 0.99
N LEU A 127 -10.63 17.25 1.88
CA LEU A 127 -11.97 16.75 1.59
C LEU A 127 -13.01 17.84 1.29
N ASP A 128 -12.81 19.11 1.66
CA ASP A 128 -13.84 20.15 1.51
C ASP A 128 -13.67 21.05 0.27
N ARG A 129 -12.52 21.00 -0.44
CA ARG A 129 -12.17 22.05 -1.42
C ARG A 129 -11.96 21.60 -2.87
N LEU A 130 -12.23 20.34 -3.22
CA LEU A 130 -12.27 19.93 -4.63
C LEU A 130 -13.41 20.60 -5.43
N LYS A 131 -14.41 21.19 -4.76
CA LYS A 131 -15.49 21.96 -5.41
C LYS A 131 -15.13 23.40 -5.77
N ASP A 132 -13.97 23.90 -5.32
CA ASP A 132 -13.61 25.32 -5.38
C ASP A 132 -12.19 25.52 -5.93
N VAL A 133 -11.73 24.63 -6.82
CA VAL A 133 -10.41 24.75 -7.49
C VAL A 133 -10.27 26.09 -8.24
N ASP A 134 -11.39 26.69 -8.70
CA ASP A 134 -11.41 28.02 -9.34
C ASP A 134 -11.38 29.20 -8.34
N LYS A 135 -11.37 28.95 -7.02
CA LYS A 135 -11.32 29.97 -5.95
C LYS A 135 -10.04 29.92 -5.11
N CYS A 136 -9.11 29.05 -5.48
CA CYS A 136 -7.70 29.28 -5.26
C CYS A 136 -7.14 29.99 -6.51
#